data_AF-A6QA53-F1
#
_entry.id   AF-A6QA53-F1
#
_cell.length_a   1.000
_cell.length_b   1.000
_cell.length_c   1.000
_cell.angle_alpha   90.00
_cell.angle_beta   90.00
_cell.angle_gamma   90.00
#
_symmetry.space_group_name_H-M   'P 1'
#
loop_
_entity.id
_entity.type
_entity.pdbx_description
1 polymer ?
#
loop_
_entity_poly.entity_id
_entity_poly.type
_entity_poly.pdbx_seq_one_letter_code
_entity_poly.pdbx_strand_id
1 'polypeptide(L)'
;MRELANTDNQDVIRMNADTLYTRTILDVKGGATVTTKPYEGYQNILVLDPNHSEIATLTGAGTVKLDESMLTEGHHAYIIIRTGLLRKLPEKEMYDKAYKAQDNISVTYHSSEPYVPAVDFDLSTLDKVKYKILENFAKHPQKDVIKRGFGTLKSRDPEAAKVVIAIGWGGLSGKSAVYSSFTASGERFSYTFKKPNLRYDKKGFFSFTVYNENGYIATMKYALNSDDMVANKDGSYTVNFLASGEPKGDLQNIIVTPRGKYWTGILRCYYPVNKDETFAYADNLTAKMQKEFSK
;
A
#
# COMPACT_ATOMS: atom_id res chain seq x y z
N MET A 1 1.17 -9.20 11.91
CA MET A 1 1.03 -10.24 10.86
C MET A 1 2.40 -10.76 10.51
N ARG A 2 2.55 -12.08 10.41
CA ARG A 2 3.81 -12.76 10.02
C ARG A 2 3.74 -13.34 8.60
N GLU A 3 2.70 -12.99 7.87
CA GLU A 3 2.45 -13.45 6.51
C GLU A 3 2.03 -12.25 5.67
N LEU A 4 2.29 -12.33 4.38
CA LEU A 4 1.77 -11.37 3.42
C LEU A 4 0.25 -11.49 3.34
N ALA A 5 -0.39 -10.43 2.84
CA ALA A 5 -1.81 -10.50 2.51
C ALA A 5 -2.06 -11.65 1.52
N ASN A 6 -3.20 -12.31 1.62
CA ASN A 6 -3.68 -13.32 0.70
C ASN A 6 -5.22 -13.32 0.71
N THR A 7 -5.85 -14.29 0.07
CA THR A 7 -7.32 -14.40 0.02
C THR A 7 -7.98 -14.61 1.38
N ASP A 8 -7.24 -15.16 2.35
CA ASP A 8 -7.79 -15.65 3.61
C ASP A 8 -7.58 -14.65 4.76
N ASN A 9 -6.57 -13.78 4.66
CA ASN A 9 -6.19 -12.84 5.72
C ASN A 9 -6.31 -11.34 5.34
N GLN A 10 -6.87 -11.02 4.16
CA GLN A 10 -7.09 -9.64 3.76
C GLN A 10 -8.28 -9.04 4.53
N ASP A 11 -8.01 -8.02 5.37
CA ASP A 11 -9.03 -7.35 6.18
C ASP A 11 -9.49 -5.99 5.62
N VAL A 12 -8.68 -5.37 4.75
CA VAL A 12 -9.04 -4.12 4.05
C VAL A 12 -8.85 -4.25 2.55
N ILE A 13 -9.65 -3.52 1.75
CA ILE A 13 -9.49 -3.55 0.30
C ILE A 13 -8.13 -2.99 -0.10
N ARG A 14 -7.55 -3.59 -1.14
CA ARG A 14 -6.28 -3.18 -1.76
C ARG A 14 -5.06 -3.25 -0.85
N MET A 15 -5.02 -4.21 0.09
CA MET A 15 -3.78 -4.57 0.80
C MET A 15 -2.69 -4.97 -0.19
N ASN A 16 -1.45 -4.57 0.08
CA ASN A 16 -0.31 -4.93 -0.76
C ASN A 16 0.21 -6.34 -0.45
N ALA A 17 0.99 -6.91 -1.38
CA ALA A 17 1.77 -8.14 -1.18
C ALA A 17 3.27 -7.85 -0.98
N ASP A 18 3.60 -6.61 -0.62
CA ASP A 18 4.97 -6.10 -0.65
C ASP A 18 5.68 -6.29 0.69
N THR A 19 4.91 -6.10 1.77
CA THR A 19 5.42 -5.95 3.13
C THR A 19 4.56 -6.70 4.14
N LEU A 20 5.19 -7.24 5.18
CA LEU A 20 4.51 -7.67 6.40
C LEU A 20 4.01 -6.45 7.18
N TYR A 21 2.89 -6.61 7.88
CA TYR A 21 2.28 -5.57 8.69
C TYR A 21 2.41 -5.85 10.19
N THR A 22 2.89 -4.86 10.94
CA THR A 22 2.72 -4.76 12.39
C THR A 22 1.79 -3.58 12.66
N ARG A 23 0.76 -3.77 13.49
CA ARG A 23 -0.28 -2.75 13.74
C ARG A 23 -0.56 -2.67 15.23
N THR A 24 -0.76 -1.47 15.75
CA THR A 24 -1.20 -1.26 17.14
C THR A 24 -2.00 0.03 17.25
N ILE A 25 -2.99 0.05 18.15
CA ILE A 25 -3.51 1.30 18.69
C ILE A 25 -2.65 1.62 19.91
N LEU A 26 -2.07 2.80 19.94
CA LEU A 26 -1.14 3.23 20.98
C LEU A 26 -1.78 4.40 21.74
N ASP A 27 -1.91 4.22 23.06
CA ASP A 27 -2.16 5.32 23.97
C ASP A 27 -0.89 6.16 24.11
N VAL A 28 -0.97 7.42 23.68
CA VAL A 28 0.13 8.39 23.69
C VAL A 28 0.00 9.40 24.84
N LYS A 29 -0.91 9.15 25.80
CA LYS A 29 -1.12 10.03 26.96
C LYS A 29 0.13 10.13 27.81
N GLY A 30 0.55 11.36 28.08
CA GLY A 30 1.83 11.66 28.73
C GLY A 30 3.08 11.37 27.89
N GLY A 31 2.93 10.99 26.61
CA GLY A 31 4.00 10.74 25.66
C GLY A 31 4.27 9.25 25.38
N ALA A 32 4.66 8.96 24.14
CA ALA A 32 5.07 7.64 23.69
C ALA A 32 6.13 7.72 22.60
N THR A 33 6.83 6.61 22.36
CA THR A 33 7.75 6.47 21.22
C THR A 33 7.56 5.14 20.52
N VAL A 34 7.76 5.14 19.20
CA VAL A 34 7.83 3.94 18.36
C VAL A 34 9.18 3.95 17.66
N THR A 35 9.96 2.88 17.79
CA THR A 35 11.32 2.80 17.26
C THR A 35 11.51 1.59 16.37
N THR A 36 12.15 1.81 15.23
CA THR A 36 12.68 0.78 14.32
C THR A 36 14.21 0.78 14.35
N LYS A 37 14.82 -0.39 14.25
CA LYS A 37 16.28 -0.57 14.19
C LYS A 37 16.76 -0.68 12.73
N PRO A 38 18.08 -0.55 12.47
CA PRO A 38 18.63 -0.80 11.14
C PRO A 38 18.20 -2.17 10.59
N TYR A 39 17.70 -2.16 9.36
CA TYR A 39 17.26 -3.34 8.62
C TYR A 39 17.71 -3.21 7.16
N GLU A 40 18.09 -4.33 6.54
CA GLU A 40 18.61 -4.36 5.18
C GLU A 40 17.54 -4.10 4.11
N GLY A 41 16.27 -4.36 4.46
CA GLY A 41 15.11 -4.17 3.60
C GLY A 41 14.33 -2.90 3.93
N TYR A 42 13.24 -2.68 3.21
CA TYR A 42 12.33 -1.56 3.48
C TYR A 42 11.66 -1.72 4.85
N GLN A 43 11.63 -0.65 5.64
CA GLN A 43 10.79 -0.57 6.83
C GLN A 43 10.21 0.83 6.94
N ASN A 44 8.92 0.96 7.25
CA ASN A 44 8.27 2.27 7.39
C ASN A 44 7.28 2.26 8.54
N ILE A 45 7.38 3.25 9.41
CA ILE A 45 6.38 3.62 10.41
C ILE A 45 5.43 4.64 9.78
N LEU A 46 4.14 4.39 9.91
CA LEU A 46 3.05 5.30 9.62
C LEU A 46 2.23 5.47 10.90
N VAL A 47 2.02 6.72 11.31
CA VAL A 47 1.18 7.08 12.44
C VAL A 47 -0.02 7.86 11.92
N LEU A 48 -1.20 7.32 12.19
CA LEU A 48 -2.49 7.94 11.89
C LEU A 48 -3.18 8.35 13.19
N ASP A 49 -3.78 9.53 13.20
CA ASP A 49 -4.72 9.91 14.25
C ASP A 49 -6.14 9.35 13.98
N PRO A 50 -7.11 9.53 14.89
CA PRO A 50 -8.48 9.04 14.71
C PRO A 50 -9.18 9.54 13.43
N ASN A 51 -8.80 10.71 12.93
CA ASN A 51 -9.32 11.28 11.69
C ASN A 51 -8.56 10.80 10.44
N HIS A 52 -7.73 9.76 10.55
CA HIS A 52 -6.88 9.26 9.46
C HIS A 52 -5.87 10.30 8.96
N SER A 53 -5.48 11.26 9.80
CA SER A 53 -4.44 12.24 9.47
C SER A 53 -3.06 11.55 9.61
N GLU A 54 -2.21 11.63 8.60
CA GLU A 54 -0.80 11.18 8.72
C GLU A 54 -0.01 12.18 9.57
N ILE A 55 0.01 11.96 10.90
CA ILE A 55 0.67 12.87 11.85
C ILE A 55 2.18 12.63 11.96
N ALA A 56 2.64 11.42 11.63
CA ALA A 56 4.06 11.10 11.54
C ALA A 56 4.32 9.92 10.59
N THR A 57 5.48 9.95 9.93
CA THR A 57 5.99 8.82 9.18
C THR A 57 7.52 8.79 9.22
N LEU A 58 8.10 7.59 9.25
CA LEU A 58 9.54 7.38 9.25
C LEU A 58 9.88 6.15 8.42
N THR A 59 10.80 6.29 7.47
CA THR A 59 11.30 5.18 6.65
C THR A 59 12.74 4.85 7.07
N GLY A 60 13.00 3.58 7.34
CA GLY A 60 14.27 3.07 7.85
C GLY A 60 14.30 3.01 9.38
N ALA A 61 15.51 3.11 9.94
CA ALA A 61 15.74 3.11 11.37
C ALA A 61 15.51 4.49 11.99
N GLY A 62 14.97 4.52 13.21
CA GLY A 62 14.79 5.75 13.96
C GLY A 62 13.64 5.66 14.95
N THR A 63 13.35 6.78 15.59
CA THR A 63 12.33 6.89 16.64
C THR A 63 11.33 7.98 16.28
N VAL A 64 10.05 7.64 16.28
CA VAL A 64 8.94 8.59 16.23
C VAL A 64 8.49 8.85 17.66
N LYS A 65 8.49 10.12 18.08
CA LYS A 65 7.91 10.56 19.36
C LYS A 65 6.48 11.04 19.12
N LEU A 66 5.57 10.69 20.00
CA LEU A 66 4.15 10.98 19.92
C LEU A 66 3.66 11.49 21.27
N ASP A 67 2.74 12.44 21.23
CA ASP A 67 1.94 12.86 22.38
C ASP A 67 0.57 13.32 21.90
N GLU A 68 -0.32 13.55 22.86
CA GLU A 68 -1.72 13.93 22.64
C GLU A 68 -1.87 15.22 21.82
N SER A 69 -0.90 16.13 21.88
CA SER A 69 -0.94 17.41 21.15
C SER A 69 -0.79 17.25 19.64
N MET A 70 -0.29 16.10 19.19
CA MET A 70 -0.17 15.77 17.78
C MET A 70 -1.47 15.25 17.17
N LEU A 71 -2.43 14.79 18.00
CA LEU A 71 -3.66 14.17 17.56
C LEU A 71 -4.76 15.22 17.41
N THR A 72 -5.68 14.96 16.48
CA THR A 72 -6.87 15.81 16.33
C THR A 72 -7.87 15.66 17.46
N GLU A 73 -7.89 14.50 18.09
CA GLU A 73 -8.78 14.17 19.19
C GLU A 73 -8.23 12.99 19.99
N GLY A 74 -8.59 12.94 21.27
CA GLY A 74 -8.20 11.86 22.18
C GLY A 74 -6.69 11.72 22.34
N HIS A 75 -6.28 10.53 22.76
CA HIS A 75 -4.89 10.17 23.03
C HIS A 75 -4.50 8.83 22.42
N HIS A 76 -5.28 8.32 21.45
CA HIS A 76 -5.01 7.05 20.77
C HIS A 76 -4.60 7.26 19.31
N ALA A 77 -3.39 6.83 18.96
CA ALA A 77 -2.89 6.84 17.60
C ALA A 77 -2.89 5.42 17.01
N TYR A 78 -3.22 5.29 15.73
CA TYR A 78 -3.11 4.02 15.00
C TYR A 78 -1.75 3.94 14.30
N ILE A 79 -0.94 2.96 14.68
CA ILE A 79 0.41 2.75 14.14
C ILE A 79 0.38 1.59 13.16
N ILE A 80 0.90 1.83 11.95
CA ILE A 80 1.16 0.80 10.94
C ILE A 80 2.65 0.77 10.66
N ILE A 81 3.27 -0.38 10.84
CA ILE A 81 4.66 -0.60 10.47
C ILE A 81 4.72 -1.65 9.37
N ARG A 82 5.28 -1.25 8.23
CA ARG A 82 5.49 -2.11 7.06
C ARG A 82 6.92 -2.61 7.07
N THR A 83 7.11 -3.92 6.97
CA THR A 83 8.43 -4.55 6.89
C THR A 83 8.53 -5.34 5.58
N GLY A 84 9.40 -4.89 4.67
CA GLY A 84 9.65 -5.53 3.38
C GLY A 84 10.47 -6.81 3.52
N LEU A 85 10.33 -7.68 2.52
CA LEU A 85 11.05 -8.96 2.45
C LEU A 85 12.35 -8.82 1.67
N LEU A 86 13.40 -9.53 2.09
CA LEU A 86 14.67 -9.64 1.35
C LEU A 86 14.57 -10.70 0.25
N ARG A 87 13.83 -10.36 -0.81
CA ARG A 87 13.35 -11.27 -1.88
C ARG A 87 14.40 -12.03 -2.68
N LYS A 88 15.69 -11.67 -2.55
CA LYS A 88 16.80 -12.41 -3.18
C LYS A 88 17.33 -13.57 -2.32
N LEU A 89 16.86 -13.71 -1.08
CA LEU A 89 17.22 -14.81 -0.19
C LEU A 89 16.27 -16.00 -0.36
N PRO A 90 16.69 -17.23 0.01
CA PRO A 90 15.79 -18.37 0.12
C PRO A 90 14.60 -18.06 1.03
N GLU A 91 13.42 -18.60 0.72
CA GLU A 91 12.16 -18.20 1.34
C GLU A 91 12.20 -18.20 2.88
N LYS A 92 12.69 -19.29 3.48
CA LYS A 92 12.81 -19.38 4.94
C LYS A 92 13.68 -18.25 5.52
N GLU A 93 14.84 -18.00 4.93
CA GLU A 93 15.76 -16.96 5.39
C GLU A 93 15.17 -15.55 5.19
N MET A 94 14.52 -15.32 4.04
CA MET A 94 13.83 -14.07 3.73
C MET A 94 12.79 -13.72 4.81
N TYR A 95 11.96 -14.69 5.22
CA TYR A 95 10.97 -14.49 6.28
C TYR A 95 11.61 -14.36 7.65
N ASP A 96 12.58 -15.20 8.01
CA ASP A 96 13.29 -15.11 9.30
C ASP A 96 13.92 -13.72 9.52
N LYS A 97 14.50 -13.12 8.46
CA LYS A 97 15.07 -11.77 8.50
C LYS A 97 13.99 -10.70 8.71
N ALA A 98 12.85 -10.81 8.03
CA ALA A 98 11.74 -9.88 8.19
C ALA A 98 11.09 -10.01 9.58
N TYR A 99 10.99 -11.22 10.13
CA TYR A 99 10.47 -11.45 11.47
C TYR A 99 11.36 -10.83 12.53
N LYS A 100 12.68 -11.02 12.41
CA LYS A 100 13.64 -10.37 13.30
C LYS A 100 13.55 -8.85 13.23
N ALA A 101 13.32 -8.28 12.04
CA ALA A 101 13.11 -6.85 11.88
C ALA A 101 11.81 -6.35 12.55
N GLN A 102 10.75 -7.15 12.53
CA GLN A 102 9.53 -6.87 13.29
C GLN A 102 9.74 -7.00 14.81
N ASP A 103 10.52 -7.99 15.26
CA ASP A 103 10.81 -8.22 16.69
C ASP A 103 11.65 -7.10 17.30
N ASN A 104 12.44 -6.42 16.47
CA ASN A 104 13.23 -5.25 16.87
C ASN A 104 12.43 -3.95 16.95
N ILE A 105 11.13 -3.96 16.62
CA ILE A 105 10.24 -2.81 16.84
C ILE A 105 10.03 -2.66 18.34
N SER A 106 10.31 -1.49 18.89
CA SER A 106 10.09 -1.20 20.31
C SER A 106 9.15 -0.01 20.50
N VAL A 107 8.26 -0.11 21.49
CA VAL A 107 7.36 0.95 21.91
C VAL A 107 7.62 1.29 23.37
N THR A 108 7.70 2.58 23.68
CA THR A 108 7.69 3.08 25.07
C THR A 108 6.49 3.98 25.25
N TYR A 109 5.78 3.90 26.37
CA TYR A 109 4.57 4.67 26.61
C TYR A 109 4.45 5.02 28.09
N HIS A 110 3.77 6.12 28.40
CA HIS A 110 3.48 6.54 29.76
C HIS A 110 2.07 6.15 30.25
N SER A 111 1.20 5.70 29.34
CA SER A 111 -0.17 5.27 29.61
C SER A 111 -0.57 4.10 28.73
N SER A 112 -1.53 3.30 29.18
CA SER A 112 -2.03 2.12 28.46
C SER A 112 -3.55 1.98 28.61
N GLU A 113 -4.26 3.11 28.60
CA GLU A 113 -5.72 3.13 28.60
C GLU A 113 -6.22 2.46 27.31
N PRO A 114 -7.14 1.48 27.40
CA PRO A 114 -7.64 0.81 26.21
C PRO A 114 -8.43 1.79 25.34
N TYR A 115 -8.28 1.69 24.02
CA TYR A 115 -9.13 2.45 23.11
C TYR A 115 -10.56 1.94 23.17
N VAL A 116 -11.50 2.85 23.43
CA VAL A 116 -12.93 2.59 23.40
C VAL A 116 -13.53 3.46 22.29
N PRO A 117 -14.08 2.86 21.21
CA PRO A 117 -14.75 3.63 20.17
C PRO A 117 -15.87 4.50 20.75
N ALA A 118 -15.90 5.78 20.37
CA ALA A 118 -16.98 6.68 20.77
C ALA A 118 -18.32 6.35 20.10
N VAL A 119 -18.28 5.57 19.01
CA VAL A 119 -19.44 5.18 18.22
C VAL A 119 -19.41 3.66 18.03
N ASP A 120 -20.52 3.01 18.32
CA ASP A 120 -20.76 1.62 17.96
C ASP A 120 -21.26 1.55 16.51
N PHE A 121 -20.35 1.24 15.58
CA PHE A 121 -20.66 1.24 14.16
C PHE A 121 -21.34 -0.07 13.76
N ASP A 122 -22.55 0.02 13.17
CA ASP A 122 -23.12 -1.10 12.43
C ASP A 122 -22.28 -1.39 11.18
N LEU A 123 -21.55 -2.51 11.18
CA LEU A 123 -20.64 -2.88 10.11
C LEU A 123 -21.33 -3.04 8.75
N SER A 124 -22.60 -3.48 8.73
CA SER A 124 -23.38 -3.59 7.49
C SER A 124 -23.62 -2.23 6.85
N THR A 125 -23.96 -1.23 7.66
CA THR A 125 -24.20 0.15 7.21
C THR A 125 -22.89 0.81 6.81
N LEU A 126 -21.80 0.59 7.57
CA LEU A 126 -20.48 1.06 7.21
C LEU A 126 -20.04 0.55 5.83
N ASP A 127 -20.21 -0.75 5.57
CA ASP A 127 -19.88 -1.34 4.28
C ASP A 127 -20.74 -0.78 3.15
N LYS A 128 -22.06 -0.59 3.36
CA LYS A 128 -22.94 0.05 2.37
C LYS A 128 -22.45 1.46 2.01
N VAL A 129 -22.07 2.26 3.01
CA VAL A 129 -21.53 3.62 2.79
C VAL A 129 -20.22 3.55 2.01
N LYS A 130 -19.29 2.68 2.43
CA LYS A 130 -17.99 2.49 1.77
C LYS A 130 -18.16 2.08 0.29
N TYR A 131 -18.99 1.08 0.01
CA TYR A 131 -19.23 0.64 -1.37
C TYR A 131 -19.98 1.69 -2.18
N LYS A 132 -20.86 2.48 -1.56
CA LYS A 132 -21.51 3.61 -2.26
C LYS A 132 -20.51 4.68 -2.67
N ILE A 133 -19.54 5.01 -1.81
CA ILE A 133 -18.45 5.94 -2.13
C ILE A 133 -17.61 5.38 -3.29
N LEU A 134 -17.24 4.10 -3.24
CA LEU A 134 -16.49 3.43 -4.30
C LEU A 134 -17.25 3.46 -5.63
N GLU A 135 -18.53 3.09 -5.62
CA GLU A 135 -19.40 3.10 -6.81
C GLU A 135 -19.50 4.50 -7.42
N ASN A 136 -19.75 5.52 -6.59
CA ASN A 136 -19.84 6.90 -7.04
C ASN A 136 -18.52 7.38 -7.65
N PHE A 137 -17.39 7.05 -7.04
CA PHE A 137 -16.07 7.38 -7.59
C PHE A 137 -15.80 6.66 -8.92
N ALA A 138 -16.19 5.39 -9.06
CA ALA A 138 -16.04 4.65 -10.31
C ALA A 138 -16.88 5.27 -11.45
N LYS A 139 -18.09 5.77 -11.15
CA LYS A 139 -18.96 6.44 -12.13
C LYS A 139 -18.52 7.87 -12.45
N HIS A 140 -17.90 8.54 -11.47
CA HIS A 140 -17.51 9.95 -11.56
C HIS A 140 -16.07 10.15 -11.05
N PRO A 141 -15.06 9.69 -11.81
CA PRO A 141 -13.68 9.76 -11.38
C PRO A 141 -13.23 11.21 -11.22
N GLN A 142 -12.74 11.54 -10.03
CA GLN A 142 -12.19 12.86 -9.73
C GLN A 142 -10.69 12.89 -10.04
N LYS A 143 -10.25 13.94 -10.74
CA LYS A 143 -8.84 14.14 -11.06
C LYS A 143 -8.02 14.31 -9.77
N ASP A 144 -6.86 13.66 -9.74
CA ASP A 144 -5.85 13.76 -8.68
C ASP A 144 -6.36 13.39 -7.28
N VAL A 145 -7.44 12.59 -7.17
CA VAL A 145 -8.05 12.22 -5.87
C VAL A 145 -7.04 11.58 -4.93
N ILE A 146 -6.17 10.69 -5.44
CA ILE A 146 -5.12 10.03 -4.66
C ILE A 146 -4.06 11.03 -4.20
N LYS A 147 -3.68 11.97 -5.08
CA LYS A 147 -2.65 12.98 -4.80
C LYS A 147 -3.10 13.95 -3.71
N ARG A 148 -4.40 14.23 -3.65
CA ARG A 148 -5.01 15.22 -2.76
C ARG A 148 -5.65 14.61 -1.52
N GLY A 149 -5.93 13.30 -1.50
CA GLY A 149 -6.70 12.68 -0.42
C GLY A 149 -5.88 12.19 0.78
N PHE A 150 -4.60 11.86 0.60
CA PHE A 150 -3.72 11.42 1.71
C PHE A 150 -2.89 12.57 2.29
N GLY A 151 -2.54 12.46 3.56
CA GLY A 151 -1.72 13.43 4.29
C GLY A 151 -2.36 13.87 5.60
N THR A 152 -1.90 15.01 6.12
CA THR A 152 -2.50 15.63 7.30
C THR A 152 -3.87 16.22 6.98
N LEU A 153 -4.72 16.42 7.99
CA LEU A 153 -5.98 17.18 7.83
C LEU A 153 -5.79 18.54 7.17
N LYS A 154 -4.69 19.25 7.46
CA LYS A 154 -4.41 20.58 6.91
C LYS A 154 -3.99 20.55 5.44
N SER A 155 -3.36 19.46 4.99
CA SER A 155 -2.74 19.38 3.66
C SER A 155 -3.58 18.67 2.61
N ARG A 156 -4.60 17.93 3.03
CA ARG A 156 -5.42 17.11 2.12
C ARG A 156 -6.74 17.81 1.80
N ASP A 157 -7.27 17.50 0.63
CA ASP A 157 -8.63 17.85 0.23
C ASP A 157 -9.62 16.95 0.98
N PRO A 158 -10.60 17.49 1.74
CA PRO A 158 -11.50 16.67 2.55
C PRO A 158 -12.40 15.73 1.74
N GLU A 159 -12.85 16.12 0.55
CA GLU A 159 -13.70 15.27 -0.30
C GLU A 159 -12.88 14.16 -0.93
N ALA A 160 -11.66 14.47 -1.38
CA ALA A 160 -10.72 13.45 -1.82
C ALA A 160 -10.37 12.48 -0.68
N ALA A 161 -10.17 12.99 0.54
CA ALA A 161 -9.88 12.17 1.72
C ALA A 161 -10.98 11.13 1.97
N LYS A 162 -12.26 11.54 1.96
CA LYS A 162 -13.40 10.60 2.11
C LYS A 162 -13.33 9.45 1.11
N VAL A 163 -13.03 9.76 -0.15
CA VAL A 163 -12.90 8.75 -1.20
C VAL A 163 -11.71 7.83 -0.92
N VAL A 164 -10.51 8.37 -0.76
CA VAL A 164 -9.30 7.54 -0.65
C VAL A 164 -9.24 6.71 0.63
N ILE A 165 -9.80 7.21 1.73
CA ILE A 165 -9.88 6.46 3.00
C ILE A 165 -10.82 5.27 2.84
N ALA A 166 -11.97 5.45 2.17
CA ALA A 166 -12.90 4.36 1.90
C ALA A 166 -12.30 3.26 1.01
N ILE A 167 -11.41 3.64 0.07
CA ILE A 167 -10.90 2.72 -0.96
C ILE A 167 -9.40 2.40 -0.88
N GLY A 168 -8.75 2.80 0.20
CA GLY A 168 -7.28 2.75 0.35
C GLY A 168 -6.83 3.03 1.78
N TRP A 169 -7.59 2.53 2.75
CA TRP A 169 -7.34 2.75 4.17
C TRP A 169 -5.90 2.39 4.57
N GLY A 170 -5.28 3.29 5.33
CA GLY A 170 -3.90 3.13 5.82
C GLY A 170 -2.83 3.48 4.79
N GLY A 171 -3.21 4.05 3.64
CA GLY A 171 -2.27 4.55 2.63
C GLY A 171 -1.32 5.62 3.17
N LEU A 172 -0.10 5.63 2.64
CA LEU A 172 0.88 6.68 2.89
C LEU A 172 0.59 7.90 2.02
N SER A 173 0.94 9.08 2.51
CA SER A 173 0.94 10.30 1.70
C SER A 173 1.97 10.22 0.57
N GLY A 174 1.79 11.06 -0.45
CA GLY A 174 2.67 11.16 -1.62
C GLY A 174 4.16 11.36 -1.27
N LYS A 175 4.48 11.82 -0.06
CA LYS A 175 5.86 11.95 0.44
C LYS A 175 6.56 10.60 0.57
N SER A 176 5.82 9.55 0.93
CA SER A 176 6.37 8.23 1.25
C SER A 176 5.95 7.15 0.26
N ALA A 177 4.78 7.29 -0.39
CA ALA A 177 4.38 6.41 -1.48
C ALA A 177 3.43 7.07 -2.47
N VAL A 178 3.51 6.64 -3.72
CA VAL A 178 2.63 7.03 -4.82
C VAL A 178 1.86 5.81 -5.30
N TYR A 179 0.57 6.00 -5.57
CA TYR A 179 -0.32 4.94 -6.04
C TYR A 179 -1.03 5.42 -7.31
N SER A 180 -1.03 4.58 -8.34
CA SER A 180 -1.81 4.82 -9.56
C SER A 180 -2.56 3.55 -9.93
N SER A 181 -3.87 3.68 -10.12
CA SER A 181 -4.75 2.56 -10.45
C SER A 181 -4.90 2.39 -11.96
N PHE A 182 -5.11 1.16 -12.39
CA PHE A 182 -5.52 0.80 -13.75
C PHE A 182 -6.54 -0.32 -13.68
N THR A 183 -7.25 -0.55 -14.79
CA THR A 183 -8.29 -1.57 -14.86
C THR A 183 -8.22 -2.29 -16.20
N ALA A 184 -8.76 -3.50 -16.26
CA ALA A 184 -8.79 -4.30 -17.47
C ALA A 184 -9.81 -5.43 -17.39
N SER A 185 -10.18 -5.93 -18.56
CA SER A 185 -11.03 -7.10 -18.76
C SER A 185 -10.52 -7.85 -19.99
N GLY A 186 -9.69 -8.86 -19.76
CA GLY A 186 -9.10 -9.69 -20.80
C GLY A 186 -8.15 -10.72 -20.22
N GLU A 187 -7.72 -11.66 -21.07
CA GLU A 187 -7.04 -12.86 -20.62
C GLU A 187 -5.52 -12.76 -20.63
N ARG A 188 -4.95 -11.91 -21.49
CA ARG A 188 -3.50 -11.81 -21.65
C ARG A 188 -3.09 -10.40 -22.01
N PHE A 189 -2.18 -9.84 -21.22
CA PHE A 189 -1.56 -8.57 -21.50
C PHE A 189 -0.06 -8.59 -21.19
N SER A 190 0.68 -7.74 -21.89
CA SER A 190 2.10 -7.51 -21.63
C SER A 190 2.39 -6.03 -21.74
N TYR A 191 3.21 -5.50 -20.84
CA TYR A 191 3.60 -4.10 -20.89
C TYR A 191 5.07 -3.89 -20.47
N THR A 192 5.80 -3.10 -21.24
CA THR A 192 7.22 -2.80 -21.01
C THR A 192 7.42 -1.35 -20.59
N PHE A 193 8.19 -1.11 -19.53
CA PHE A 193 8.44 0.22 -18.99
C PHE A 193 9.85 0.35 -18.39
N LYS A 194 10.34 1.58 -18.24
CA LYS A 194 11.57 1.89 -17.47
C LYS A 194 11.21 2.11 -16.01
N LYS A 195 12.06 1.71 -15.07
CA LYS A 195 11.79 1.88 -13.62
C LYS A 195 11.53 3.35 -13.22
N PRO A 196 10.63 3.62 -12.26
CA PRO A 196 10.42 4.97 -11.71
C PRO A 196 11.65 5.51 -10.98
N ASN A 197 11.73 6.83 -10.84
CA ASN A 197 12.79 7.52 -10.09
C ASN A 197 12.53 7.50 -8.58
N LEU A 198 12.99 6.44 -7.90
CA LEU A 198 12.80 6.21 -6.47
C LEU A 198 14.13 6.17 -5.73
N ARG A 199 14.08 6.32 -4.40
CA ARG A 199 15.26 6.22 -3.51
C ARG A 199 15.67 4.77 -3.28
N TYR A 200 16.12 4.09 -4.33
CA TYR A 200 16.52 2.68 -4.27
C TYR A 200 17.69 2.43 -3.31
N ASP A 201 18.61 3.38 -3.18
CA ASP A 201 19.70 3.38 -2.19
C ASP A 201 19.17 3.35 -0.75
N LYS A 202 17.96 3.87 -0.54
CA LYS A 202 17.24 3.85 0.74
C LYS A 202 16.09 2.85 0.75
N LYS A 203 16.23 1.75 0.00
CA LYS A 203 15.29 0.62 -0.03
C LYS A 203 13.91 0.97 -0.60
N GLY A 204 13.80 2.06 -1.36
CA GLY A 204 12.62 2.33 -2.18
C GLY A 204 12.45 1.26 -3.25
N PHE A 205 11.21 0.95 -3.60
CA PHE A 205 10.85 -0.11 -4.54
C PHE A 205 9.51 0.23 -5.22
N PHE A 206 9.15 -0.51 -6.27
CA PHE A 206 7.82 -0.40 -6.86
C PHE A 206 7.18 -1.79 -7.00
N SER A 207 5.86 -1.83 -7.15
CA SER A 207 5.14 -3.08 -7.30
C SER A 207 3.85 -2.91 -8.09
N PHE A 208 3.37 -4.01 -8.64
CA PHE A 208 2.03 -4.15 -9.16
C PHE A 208 1.25 -5.12 -8.29
N THR A 209 -0.02 -4.83 -8.03
CA THR A 209 -0.93 -5.78 -7.38
C THR A 209 -2.30 -5.70 -8.05
N VAL A 210 -2.87 -6.87 -8.33
CA VAL A 210 -4.16 -7.06 -8.98
C VAL A 210 -5.19 -7.57 -7.97
N TYR A 211 -6.42 -7.10 -8.15
CA TYR A 211 -7.59 -7.40 -7.34
C TYR A 211 -8.78 -7.67 -8.24
N ASN A 212 -9.84 -8.25 -7.70
CA ASN A 212 -11.15 -8.26 -8.33
C ASN A 212 -11.73 -6.84 -8.47
N GLU A 213 -12.92 -6.74 -9.05
CA GLU A 213 -13.67 -5.49 -9.26
C GLU A 213 -13.95 -4.72 -7.95
N ASN A 214 -14.02 -5.44 -6.82
CA ASN A 214 -14.30 -4.88 -5.50
C ASN A 214 -13.02 -4.53 -4.70
N GLY A 215 -11.83 -4.76 -5.27
CA GLY A 215 -10.56 -4.45 -4.62
C GLY A 215 -10.03 -5.52 -3.66
N TYR A 216 -10.54 -6.75 -3.73
CA TYR A 216 -10.04 -7.90 -2.97
C TYR A 216 -9.13 -8.80 -3.82
N ILE A 217 -8.16 -9.42 -3.15
CA ILE A 217 -7.28 -10.44 -3.73
C ILE A 217 -8.15 -11.61 -4.17
N ALA A 218 -7.93 -12.08 -5.39
CA ALA A 218 -8.77 -13.11 -6.01
C ALA A 218 -7.98 -14.21 -6.71
N THR A 219 -6.64 -14.16 -6.65
CA THR A 219 -5.73 -15.14 -7.25
C THR A 219 -4.49 -15.30 -6.35
N MET A 220 -3.70 -16.36 -6.55
CA MET A 220 -2.52 -16.65 -5.72
C MET A 220 -1.28 -15.83 -6.09
N LYS A 221 -1.04 -15.57 -7.39
CA LYS A 221 0.13 -14.81 -7.88
C LYS A 221 -0.30 -13.41 -8.32
N TYR A 222 -1.05 -12.74 -7.47
CA TYR A 222 -1.76 -11.49 -7.77
C TYR A 222 -0.87 -10.24 -7.72
N ALA A 223 0.41 -10.37 -7.37
CA ALA A 223 1.33 -9.25 -7.20
C ALA A 223 2.72 -9.54 -7.74
N LEU A 224 3.46 -8.47 -8.05
CA LEU A 224 4.86 -8.55 -8.41
C LEU A 224 5.60 -7.32 -7.88
N ASN A 225 6.61 -7.57 -7.05
CA ASN A 225 7.47 -6.54 -6.48
C ASN A 225 8.74 -6.38 -7.33
N SER A 226 9.27 -5.16 -7.45
CA SER A 226 10.46 -4.87 -8.26
C SER A 226 11.69 -5.68 -7.85
N ASP A 227 11.79 -6.05 -6.57
CA ASP A 227 12.89 -6.86 -6.06
C ASP A 227 12.83 -8.31 -6.55
N ASP A 228 11.67 -8.79 -6.99
CA ASP A 228 11.48 -10.11 -7.63
C ASP A 228 11.58 -10.04 -9.16
N MET A 229 11.50 -8.84 -9.75
CA MET A 229 11.46 -8.70 -11.20
C MET A 229 12.82 -9.00 -11.85
N VAL A 230 12.75 -9.57 -13.05
CA VAL A 230 13.90 -9.71 -13.95
C VAL A 230 13.88 -8.56 -14.94
N ALA A 231 14.97 -7.79 -15.00
CA ALA A 231 15.13 -6.70 -15.95
C ALA A 231 15.50 -7.24 -17.34
N ASN A 232 15.01 -6.54 -18.37
CA ASN A 232 15.49 -6.70 -19.74
C ASN A 232 16.94 -6.22 -19.86
N LYS A 233 17.62 -6.60 -20.95
CA LYS A 233 19.03 -6.23 -21.21
C LYS A 233 19.27 -4.72 -21.20
N ASP A 234 18.26 -3.93 -21.57
CA ASP A 234 18.30 -2.45 -21.61
C ASP A 234 17.88 -1.79 -20.29
N GLY A 235 17.69 -2.58 -19.22
CA GLY A 235 17.24 -2.12 -17.91
C GLY A 235 15.75 -1.77 -17.82
N SER A 236 14.96 -2.02 -18.86
CA SER A 236 13.49 -1.97 -18.77
C SER A 236 12.94 -3.22 -18.07
N TYR A 237 11.66 -3.19 -17.72
CA TYR A 237 10.93 -4.34 -17.19
C TYR A 237 9.72 -4.60 -18.08
N THR A 238 9.49 -5.87 -18.39
CA THR A 238 8.25 -6.34 -19.01
C THR A 238 7.44 -7.09 -17.97
N VAL A 239 6.19 -6.69 -17.74
CA VAL A 239 5.27 -7.38 -16.83
C VAL A 239 4.17 -8.04 -17.66
N ASN A 240 3.88 -9.30 -17.35
CA ASN A 240 2.90 -10.11 -18.06
C ASN A 240 1.71 -10.39 -17.14
N PHE A 241 0.51 -10.04 -17.59
CA PHE A 241 -0.75 -10.28 -16.89
C PHE A 241 -1.46 -11.45 -17.59
N LEU A 242 -1.62 -12.56 -16.88
CA LEU A 242 -2.19 -13.78 -17.42
C LEU A 242 -3.41 -14.18 -16.59
N ALA A 243 -4.57 -14.35 -17.22
CA ALA A 243 -5.75 -14.86 -16.53
C ALA A 243 -5.48 -16.26 -15.94
N SER A 244 -6.11 -16.56 -14.81
CA SER A 244 -5.97 -17.87 -14.17
C SER A 244 -6.16 -19.03 -15.17
N GLY A 245 -5.22 -19.97 -15.22
CA GLY A 245 -5.22 -21.09 -16.17
C GLY A 245 -4.60 -20.78 -17.55
N GLU A 246 -4.23 -19.54 -17.85
CA GLU A 246 -3.51 -19.23 -19.09
C GLU A 246 -2.10 -19.84 -19.08
N PRO A 247 -1.65 -20.44 -20.21
CA PRO A 247 -0.32 -21.05 -20.27
C PRO A 247 0.76 -19.97 -20.17
N LYS A 248 1.69 -20.15 -19.21
CA LYS A 248 2.80 -19.21 -18.99
C LYS A 248 3.85 -19.19 -20.09
N GLY A 249 4.11 -20.33 -20.74
CA GLY A 249 5.29 -20.52 -21.60
C GLY A 249 6.59 -20.10 -20.90
N ASP A 250 7.42 -19.36 -21.62
CA ASP A 250 8.72 -18.84 -21.15
C ASP A 250 8.62 -17.41 -20.57
N LEU A 251 7.41 -16.90 -20.37
CA LEU A 251 7.21 -15.56 -19.83
C LEU A 251 7.75 -15.46 -18.40
N GLN A 252 8.42 -14.35 -18.11
CA GLN A 252 8.86 -13.95 -16.77
C GLN A 252 7.96 -12.84 -16.23
N ASN A 253 8.17 -12.41 -14.98
CA ASN A 253 7.46 -11.27 -14.38
C ASN A 253 5.92 -11.37 -14.52
N ILE A 254 5.38 -12.52 -14.12
CA ILE A 254 3.96 -12.85 -14.32
C ILE A 254 3.14 -12.44 -13.10
N ILE A 255 2.00 -11.79 -13.35
CA ILE A 255 0.90 -11.58 -12.43
C ILE A 255 -0.31 -12.36 -12.95
N VAL A 256 -0.96 -13.13 -12.07
CA VAL A 256 -2.17 -13.90 -12.39
C VAL A 256 -3.40 -13.06 -12.13
N THR A 257 -4.25 -12.89 -13.14
CA THR A 257 -5.47 -12.08 -13.08
C THR A 257 -6.74 -12.95 -13.02
N PRO A 258 -7.88 -12.42 -12.54
CA PRO A 258 -9.17 -13.12 -12.62
C PRO A 258 -9.56 -13.43 -14.07
N ARG A 259 -9.92 -14.67 -14.38
CA ARG A 259 -10.39 -15.06 -15.72
C ARG A 259 -11.84 -14.61 -15.95
N GLY A 260 -12.12 -14.11 -17.17
CA GLY A 260 -13.48 -13.79 -17.63
C GLY A 260 -14.17 -12.68 -16.84
N LYS A 261 -13.41 -11.90 -16.05
CA LYS A 261 -13.93 -10.86 -15.17
C LYS A 261 -13.18 -9.55 -15.38
N TYR A 262 -13.87 -8.47 -15.05
CA TYR A 262 -13.22 -7.18 -14.83
C TYR A 262 -12.35 -7.24 -13.57
N TRP A 263 -11.18 -6.62 -13.61
CA TRP A 263 -10.27 -6.58 -12.49
C TRP A 263 -9.57 -5.22 -12.38
N THR A 264 -9.06 -4.94 -11.19
CA THR A 264 -8.38 -3.67 -10.88
C THR A 264 -6.94 -3.93 -10.51
N GLY A 265 -6.04 -3.03 -10.88
CA GLY A 265 -4.63 -3.09 -10.58
C GLY A 265 -4.14 -1.78 -9.97
N ILE A 266 -3.10 -1.87 -9.14
CA ILE A 266 -2.43 -0.69 -8.58
C ILE A 266 -0.92 -0.83 -8.80
N LEU A 267 -0.34 0.17 -9.45
CA LEU A 267 1.09 0.45 -9.41
C LEU A 267 1.39 1.23 -8.12
N ARG A 268 2.29 0.71 -7.30
CA ARG A 268 2.78 1.35 -6.08
C ARG A 268 4.23 1.73 -6.24
N CYS A 269 4.59 2.95 -5.88
CA CYS A 269 5.94 3.46 -5.92
C CYS A 269 6.32 3.94 -4.51
N TYR A 270 7.20 3.23 -3.83
CA TYR A 270 7.60 3.51 -2.45
C TYR A 270 8.89 4.32 -2.40
N TYR A 271 8.88 5.33 -1.53
CA TYR A 271 9.95 6.27 -1.26
C TYR A 271 10.43 7.07 -2.48
N PRO A 272 9.55 7.92 -3.04
CA PRO A 272 9.87 8.72 -4.22
C PRO A 272 11.01 9.71 -3.95
N VAL A 273 11.80 10.00 -5.00
CA VAL A 273 12.76 11.13 -4.95
C VAL A 273 11.99 12.45 -4.96
N ASN A 274 11.05 12.57 -5.91
CA ASN A 274 10.08 13.65 -6.04
C ASN A 274 8.68 13.05 -6.26
N LYS A 275 7.71 13.44 -5.43
CA LYS A 275 6.36 12.88 -5.46
C LYS A 275 5.59 13.24 -6.74
N ASP A 276 5.75 14.46 -7.24
CA ASP A 276 4.96 14.98 -8.37
C ASP A 276 5.47 14.38 -9.69
N GLU A 277 6.79 14.23 -9.84
CA GLU A 277 7.41 13.46 -10.92
C GLU A 277 6.94 12.00 -10.90
N THR A 278 6.93 11.39 -9.72
CA THR A 278 6.52 9.98 -9.56
C THR A 278 5.04 9.80 -9.88
N PHE A 279 4.18 10.74 -9.49
CA PHE A 279 2.77 10.76 -9.88
C PHE A 279 2.60 10.91 -11.39
N ALA A 280 3.29 11.87 -12.01
CA ALA A 280 3.22 12.06 -13.47
C ALA A 280 3.67 10.81 -14.23
N TYR A 281 4.77 10.18 -13.78
CA TYR A 281 5.25 8.91 -14.33
C TYR A 281 4.21 7.80 -14.16
N ALA A 282 3.71 7.58 -12.94
CA ALA A 282 2.83 6.46 -12.61
C ALA A 282 1.49 6.57 -13.35
N ASP A 283 0.89 7.76 -13.37
CA ASP A 283 -0.39 8.01 -14.04
C ASP A 283 -0.27 7.90 -15.56
N ASN A 284 0.84 8.36 -16.14
CA ASN A 284 1.09 8.20 -17.58
C ASN A 284 1.28 6.72 -17.94
N LEU A 285 1.96 5.95 -17.10
CA LEU A 285 2.18 4.52 -17.31
C LEU A 285 0.85 3.75 -17.22
N THR A 286 0.08 3.93 -16.16
CA THR A 286 -1.19 3.23 -15.94
C THR A 286 -2.25 3.63 -16.97
N ALA A 287 -2.31 4.90 -17.39
CA ALA A 287 -3.20 5.33 -18.46
C ALA A 287 -2.87 4.66 -19.80
N LYS A 288 -1.58 4.52 -20.14
CA LYS A 288 -1.15 3.79 -21.35
C LYS A 288 -1.48 2.30 -21.25
N MET A 289 -1.22 1.68 -20.10
CA MET A 289 -1.61 0.28 -19.86
C MET A 289 -3.11 0.08 -20.06
N GLN A 290 -3.95 0.92 -19.44
CA GLN A 290 -5.40 0.80 -19.54
C GLN A 290 -5.89 0.97 -20.99
N LYS A 291 -5.28 1.89 -21.77
CA LYS A 291 -5.57 2.03 -23.19
C LYS A 291 -5.20 0.77 -23.99
N GLU A 292 -4.07 0.14 -23.71
CA GLU A 292 -3.68 -1.11 -24.36
C GLU A 292 -4.54 -2.29 -23.92
N PHE A 293 -4.97 -2.34 -22.65
CA PHE A 293 -5.74 -3.45 -22.11
C PHE A 293 -7.24 -3.39 -22.46
N SER A 294 -7.67 -2.27 -23.04
CA SER A 294 -9.05 -2.07 -23.51
C SER A 294 -9.20 -2.28 -25.03
N LYS A 295 -8.12 -2.65 -25.73
CA LYS A 295 -8.15 -3.04 -27.15
C LYS A 295 -8.44 -4.53 -27.27
#